data_AF-A0A919HDG5-F1
#
_entry.id   AF-A0A919HDG5-F1
#
_cell.length_a   1.000
_cell.length_b   1.000
_cell.length_c   1.000
_cell.angle_alpha   90.00
_cell.angle_beta   90.00
_cell.angle_gamma   90.00
#
_symmetry.space_group_name_H-M   'P 1'
#
loop_
_entity.id
_entity.type
_entity.pdbx_description
1 polymer ?
#
loop_
_entity_poly.entity_id
_entity_poly.type
_entity_poly.pdbx_seq_one_letter_code
_entity_poly.pdbx_strand_id
1 'polypeptide(L)'
;MDEEPLEEWAARRDQHRPAIGERRAAPLDGQEEHGSHVAPDAPRGIQEWDGHQWVPVGIAEDFTAAAGEAGDDAAARAERVPFPRFSKLPPRPEPWRPTEPFHRP
;
A
#
# COMPACT_ATOMS: atom_id res chain seq x y z
N MET A 1 8.87 26.23 13.99
CA MET A 1 7.85 25.48 13.24
C MET A 1 7.78 26.17 11.92
N ASP A 2 8.40 25.61 10.89
CA ASP A 2 8.26 26.10 9.53
C ASP A 2 7.01 25.42 8.97
N GLU A 3 5.94 26.20 8.75
CA GLU A 3 4.74 25.72 8.07
C GLU A 3 5.07 25.50 6.60
N GLU A 4 4.90 24.27 6.12
CA GLU A 4 5.03 23.93 4.70
C GLU A 4 3.91 24.67 3.93
N PRO A 5 4.23 25.41 2.84
CA PRO A 5 3.22 26.01 1.98
C PRO A 5 2.25 24.96 1.42
N LEU A 6 0.96 25.29 1.35
CA LEU A 6 -0.09 24.36 0.89
C LEU A 6 0.20 23.81 -0.51
N GLU A 7 0.76 24.62 -1.41
CA GLU A 7 1.10 24.22 -2.77
C GLU A 7 2.18 23.13 -2.78
N GLU A 8 3.21 23.26 -1.94
CA GLU A 8 4.28 22.26 -1.80
C GLU A 8 3.73 20.96 -1.18
N TRP A 9 2.91 21.09 -0.14
CA TRP A 9 2.23 19.95 0.48
C TRP A 9 1.34 19.19 -0.52
N ALA A 10 0.56 19.92 -1.33
CA ALA A 10 -0.34 19.34 -2.32
C ALA A 10 0.43 18.66 -3.45
N ALA A 11 1.46 19.31 -3.99
CA ALA A 11 2.31 18.76 -5.05
C ALA A 11 3.03 17.48 -4.61
N ARG A 12 3.47 17.41 -3.35
CA ARG A 12 4.06 16.19 -2.78
C ARG A 12 3.05 15.04 -2.72
N ARG A 13 1.81 15.31 -2.30
CA ARG A 13 0.77 14.26 -2.28
C ARG A 13 0.35 13.81 -3.68
N ASP A 14 0.34 14.73 -4.65
CA ASP A 14 -0.07 14.42 -6.02
C ASP A 14 0.89 13.41 -6.68
N GLN A 15 2.19 13.49 -6.36
CA GLN A 15 3.21 12.51 -6.80
C GLN A 15 2.93 11.08 -6.33
N HIS A 16 2.14 10.90 -5.26
CA HIS A 16 1.80 9.59 -4.72
C HIS A 16 0.46 9.05 -5.23
N ARG A 17 -0.26 9.79 -6.09
CA ARG A 17 -1.55 9.32 -6.61
C ARG A 17 -1.39 8.14 -7.58
N PRO A 18 -2.41 7.27 -7.67
CA PRO A 18 -2.49 6.27 -8.74
C PRO A 18 -2.60 6.96 -10.11
N ALA A 19 -2.05 6.33 -11.14
CA ALA A 19 -2.26 6.76 -12.52
C ALA A 19 -3.65 6.28 -13.01
N ILE A 20 -4.26 7.00 -13.95
CA ILE A 20 -5.50 6.53 -14.59
C ILE A 20 -5.21 5.21 -15.31
N GLY A 21 -6.08 4.21 -15.11
CA GLY A 21 -5.92 2.87 -15.66
C GLY A 21 -5.07 1.93 -14.82
N GLU A 22 -4.45 2.43 -13.75
CA GLU A 22 -3.69 1.61 -12.81
C GLU A 22 -4.62 0.62 -12.09
N ARG A 23 -4.17 -0.62 -11.89
CA ARG A 23 -4.95 -1.69 -11.27
C ARG A 23 -4.46 -2.05 -9.87
N ARG A 24 -5.39 -2.52 -9.04
CA ARG A 24 -5.10 -3.11 -7.72
C ARG A 24 -6.02 -4.29 -7.42
N ALA A 25 -5.52 -5.19 -6.58
CA ALA A 25 -6.32 -6.22 -5.95
C ALA A 25 -6.89 -5.70 -4.62
N ALA A 26 -8.16 -6.00 -4.35
CA ALA A 26 -8.83 -5.69 -3.10
C ALA A 26 -9.56 -6.93 -2.55
N PRO A 27 -9.61 -7.13 -1.22
CA PRO A 27 -10.44 -8.16 -0.62
C PRO A 27 -11.94 -7.91 -0.89
N LEU A 28 -12.70 -9.00 -1.05
CA LEU A 28 -14.15 -8.94 -1.32
C LEU A 28 -15.00 -8.84 -0.04
N ASP A 29 -14.44 -9.15 1.11
CA ASP A 29 -15.10 -9.12 2.41
C ASP A 29 -15.29 -7.69 2.98
N GLY A 30 -14.87 -6.66 2.22
CA GLY A 30 -15.06 -5.26 2.58
C GLY A 30 -14.17 -4.79 3.74
N GLN A 31 -13.24 -5.62 4.21
CA GLN A 31 -12.18 -5.17 5.11
C GLN A 31 -11.14 -4.33 4.36
N GLU A 32 -10.32 -3.65 5.15
CA GLU A 32 -9.12 -2.95 4.69
C GLU A 32 -8.13 -3.88 3.97
N GLU A 33 -7.20 -3.30 3.20
CA GLU A 33 -6.35 -4.06 2.29
C GLU A 33 -5.61 -5.20 3.02
N HIS A 34 -5.87 -6.43 2.56
CA HIS A 34 -5.19 -7.62 3.06
C HIS A 34 -3.81 -7.74 2.45
N GLY A 35 -2.81 -8.00 3.30
CA GLY A 35 -1.49 -8.41 2.83
C GLY A 35 -1.57 -9.72 2.05
N SER A 36 -0.58 -9.97 1.19
CA SER A 36 -0.49 -11.16 0.33
C SER A 36 -0.58 -12.50 1.06
N HIS A 37 -0.21 -12.52 2.34
CA HIS A 37 -0.22 -13.71 3.19
C HIS A 37 -1.56 -13.96 3.89
N VAL A 38 -2.49 -13.00 3.85
CA VAL A 38 -3.79 -13.11 4.54
C VAL A 38 -4.80 -13.70 3.57
N ALA A 39 -5.26 -14.93 3.83
CA ALA A 39 -6.20 -15.67 2.97
C ALA A 39 -5.75 -15.68 1.48
N PRO A 40 -4.59 -16.26 1.17
CA PRO A 40 -4.02 -16.20 -0.18
C PRO A 40 -4.92 -16.87 -1.24
N ASP A 41 -5.63 -17.94 -0.85
CA ASP A 41 -6.52 -18.69 -1.73
C ASP A 41 -7.94 -18.09 -1.84
N ALA A 42 -8.19 -16.96 -1.17
CA ALA A 42 -9.48 -16.29 -1.23
C ALA A 42 -9.57 -15.38 -2.48
N PRO A 43 -10.73 -15.34 -3.16
CA PRO A 43 -10.94 -14.47 -4.31
C PRO A 43 -10.73 -12.99 -4.00
N ARG A 44 -10.25 -12.25 -5.00
CA ARG A 44 -9.94 -10.82 -4.93
C ARG A 44 -10.71 -10.04 -5.98
N GLY A 45 -11.24 -8.88 -5.62
CA GLY A 45 -11.74 -7.92 -6.59
C GLY A 45 -10.58 -7.22 -7.28
N ILE A 46 -10.64 -7.11 -8.60
CA ILE A 46 -9.74 -6.24 -9.36
C ILE A 46 -10.42 -4.89 -9.53
N GLN A 47 -9.70 -3.84 -9.16
CA GLN A 47 -10.16 -2.46 -9.30
C GLN A 47 -9.18 -1.69 -10.18
N GLU A 48 -9.70 -0.76 -10.96
CA GLU A 48 -8.94 0.16 -11.80
C GLU A 48 -9.16 1.60 -11.31
N TRP A 49 -8.14 2.45 -11.38
CA TRP A 49 -8.25 3.85 -10.99
C TRP A 49 -8.79 4.69 -12.16
N ASP A 50 -9.94 5.34 -11.96
CA ASP A 50 -10.59 6.17 -12.99
C ASP A 50 -10.10 7.64 -13.01
N GLY A 51 -9.15 7.99 -12.13
CA GLY A 51 -8.69 9.36 -11.89
C GLY A 51 -9.22 9.99 -10.60
N HIS A 52 -10.29 9.43 -10.02
CA HIS A 52 -10.96 9.93 -8.84
C HIS A 52 -11.18 8.86 -7.77
N GLN A 53 -11.50 7.64 -8.20
CA GLN A 53 -11.78 6.51 -7.33
C GLN A 53 -11.34 5.19 -7.97
N TRP A 54 -11.26 4.16 -7.15
CA TRP A 54 -11.05 2.80 -7.60
C TRP A 54 -12.40 2.17 -7.98
N VAL A 55 -12.56 1.80 -9.23
CA VAL A 55 -13.79 1.18 -9.77
C VAL A 55 -13.57 -0.32 -9.99
N PRO A 56 -14.55 -1.19 -9.67
CA PRO A 56 -14.41 -2.61 -9.90
C PRO A 56 -14.41 -2.94 -11.39
N VAL A 57 -13.45 -3.76 -11.83
CA VAL A 57 -13.32 -4.20 -13.24
C VAL A 57 -13.34 -5.72 -13.40
N GLY A 58 -13.21 -6.47 -12.30
CA GLY A 58 -13.24 -7.93 -12.35
C GLY A 58 -13.05 -8.60 -11.00
N ILE A 59 -12.98 -9.93 -11.02
CA ILE A 59 -12.68 -10.78 -9.86
C ILE A 59 -11.62 -11.79 -10.29
N ALA A 60 -10.60 -11.97 -9.46
CA ALA A 60 -9.60 -13.02 -9.58
C ALA A 60 -9.86 -14.11 -8.53
N GLU A 61 -9.56 -15.37 -8.87
CA GLU A 61 -9.89 -16.53 -8.04
C GLU A 61 -9.06 -16.61 -6.75
N ASP A 62 -7.85 -16.07 -6.77
CA ASP A 62 -6.92 -16.06 -5.65
C ASP A 62 -5.94 -14.86 -5.73
N PHE A 63 -5.05 -14.73 -4.75
CA PHE A 63 -4.05 -13.67 -4.71
C PHE A 63 -3.05 -13.73 -5.89
N THR A 64 -2.64 -14.92 -6.35
CA THR A 64 -1.67 -15.07 -7.44
C THR A 64 -2.26 -14.62 -8.77
N ALA A 65 -3.49 -15.03 -9.07
CA ALA A 65 -4.24 -14.55 -10.22
C ALA A 65 -4.43 -13.02 -10.14
N ALA A 66 -4.77 -12.50 -8.96
CA ALA A 66 -4.95 -11.07 -8.76
C ALA A 66 -3.65 -10.26 -8.95
N ALA A 67 -2.51 -10.80 -8.52
CA ALA A 67 -1.21 -10.20 -8.75
C ALA A 67 -0.84 -10.18 -10.24
N GLY A 68 -1.20 -11.23 -10.99
CA GLY A 68 -1.06 -11.25 -12.44
C GLY A 68 -1.90 -10.18 -13.15
N GLU A 69 -3.15 -10.00 -12.72
CA GLU A 69 -4.06 -9.00 -13.27
C GLU A 69 -3.67 -7.55 -12.94
N ALA A 70 -3.09 -7.33 -11.75
CA ALA A 70 -2.54 -6.03 -11.36
C ALA A 70 -1.19 -5.73 -12.01
N GLY A 71 -0.44 -6.76 -12.43
CA GLY A 71 0.86 -6.61 -13.08
C GLY A 71 1.85 -5.78 -12.24
N ASP A 72 2.62 -4.93 -12.92
CA ASP A 72 3.62 -4.07 -12.29
C ASP A 72 3.03 -2.83 -11.58
N ASP A 73 1.73 -2.58 -11.71
CA ASP A 73 1.07 -1.39 -11.14
C ASP A 73 1.22 -1.31 -9.62
N ALA A 74 1.16 -2.47 -8.95
CA ALA A 74 1.36 -2.55 -7.50
C ALA A 74 2.79 -2.16 -7.11
N ALA A 75 3.80 -2.60 -7.88
CA ALA A 75 5.19 -2.27 -7.64
C ALA A 75 5.47 -0.79 -7.97
N ALA A 76 5.02 -0.32 -9.13
CA ALA A 76 5.17 1.07 -9.55
C ALA A 76 4.53 2.06 -8.55
N ARG A 77 3.37 1.72 -7.98
CA ARG A 77 2.74 2.50 -6.92
C ARG A 77 3.58 2.51 -5.64
N ALA A 78 4.12 1.36 -5.23
CA ALA A 78 4.95 1.26 -4.04
C ALA A 78 6.23 2.11 -4.17
N GLU A 79 6.84 2.18 -5.36
CA GLU A 79 8.03 2.98 -5.63
C GLU A 79 7.79 4.50 -5.53
N ARG A 80 6.56 4.98 -5.75
CA ARG A 80 6.22 6.40 -5.57
C ARG A 80 6.29 6.83 -4.11
N VAL A 81 6.16 5.89 -3.16
CA VAL A 81 6.23 6.19 -1.73
C VAL A 81 7.67 5.99 -1.27
N PRO A 82 8.37 7.05 -0.82
CA PRO A 82 9.74 6.91 -0.36
C PRO A 82 9.78 5.99 0.86
N PHE A 83 10.75 5.07 0.88
CA PHE A 83 10.98 4.24 2.05
C PHE A 83 11.24 5.11 3.29
N PRO A 84 10.73 4.71 4.47
CA PRO A 84 11.06 5.39 5.70
C PRO A 84 12.58 5.37 5.91
N ARG A 85 13.14 6.48 6.37
CA ARG A 85 14.56 6.56 6.71
C ARG A 85 14.82 5.65 7.91
N PHE A 86 15.50 4.52 7.70
CA PHE A 86 15.87 3.57 8.75
C PHE A 86 16.68 4.22 9.89
N SER A 87 17.34 5.36 9.64
CA SER A 87 18.03 6.16 10.67
C SER A 87 17.11 6.78 11.72
N LYS A 88 15.78 6.65 11.58
CA LYS A 88 14.78 7.07 12.57
C LYS A 88 14.22 5.90 13.38
N LEU A 89 14.61 4.66 13.07
CA LEU A 89 14.29 3.54 13.95
C LEU A 89 15.13 3.62 15.23
N PRO A 90 14.57 3.25 16.39
CA PRO A 90 15.36 3.13 17.60
C PRO A 90 16.51 2.13 17.37
N PRO A 91 17.68 2.33 18.01
CA PRO A 91 18.76 1.36 17.94
C PRO A 91 18.26 0.00 18.43
N ARG A 92 18.78 -1.06 17.82
CA ARG A 92 18.44 -2.43 18.22
C ARG A 92 18.72 -2.59 19.72
N PRO A 93 17.75 -3.01 20.55
CA PRO A 93 17.97 -3.18 21.98
C PRO A 93 19.03 -4.28 22.21
N GLU A 94 19.95 -4.01 23.14
CA GLU A 94 20.99 -4.95 23.56
C GLU A 94 20.84 -5.25 25.05
N PRO A 95 20.62 -6.53 25.43
CA PRO A 95 20.55 -7.72 24.58
C PRO A 95 19.25 -7.80 23.75
N TRP A 96 19.31 -8.48 22.61
CA TRP A 96 18.15 -8.76 21.76
C TRP A 96 17.08 -9.55 22.53
N ARG A 97 15.89 -8.97 22.71
CA ARG A 97 14.73 -9.61 23.35
C ARG A 97 13.57 -9.72 22.34
N PRO A 98 13.37 -10.89 21.70
CA PRO A 98 12.35 -11.05 20.66
C PRO A 98 10.89 -10.87 21.13
N THR A 99 10.62 -10.86 22.44
CA THR A 99 9.28 -10.95 23.02
C THR A 99 8.81 -9.69 23.76
N GLU A 100 9.60 -8.62 23.83
CA GLU A 100 9.15 -7.39 24.49
C GLU A 100 8.31 -6.54 23.52
N PRO A 101 7.01 -6.34 23.79
CA PRO A 101 6.16 -5.51 22.94
C PRO A 101 6.65 -4.07 23.01
N PHE A 102 6.93 -3.47 21.85
CA PHE A 102 7.27 -2.06 21.76
C PHE A 102 6.02 -1.21 21.99
N HIS A 103 5.89 -0.62 23.17
CA HIS A 103 4.87 0.38 23.45
C HIS A 103 5.42 1.77 23.14
N ARG A 104 4.78 2.47 22.20
CA ARG A 104 5.01 3.90 21.93
C ARG A 104 4.42 4.71 23.09
N PRO A 105 5.15 5.71 23.65
CA PRO A 105 4.66 6.56 24.73
C PRO A 105 3.50 7.46 24.31
#